data_AF-A0A8H5S8E5-F1
#
_entry.id   AF-A0A8H5S8E5-F1
#
_cell.length_a   1.000
_cell.length_b   1.000
_cell.length_c   1.000
_cell.angle_alpha   90.00
_cell.angle_beta   90.00
_cell.angle_gamma   90.00
#
_symmetry.space_group_name_H-M   'P 1'
#
loop_
_entity.id
_entity.type
_entity.pdbx_description
1 polymer ?
#
loop_
_entity_poly.entity_id
_entity_poly.type
_entity_poly.pdbx_seq_one_letter_code
_entity_poly.pdbx_strand_id
1 'polypeptide(L)'
;MVSTHSPDALKTARFAATTNNDYSLDDSAKSQLISINVACVNQIETAAGTCIDTIRDLKGTQPNRDNWGNAIKSAYLTAKHSFSSQIDKAMDEAIKVIDAFPPAQQDGAADFMCNSMDIVADAVDQALPELGSIGGRYLEDLLAGKWNKLTGVENEVKATCVAAVNALNSML
;
A
#
# COMPACT_ATOMS: atom_id res chain seq x y z
N MET A 1 -27.42 13.80 16.49
CA MET A 1 -27.32 12.61 15.61
C MET A 1 -25.90 12.58 15.08
N VAL A 2 -25.04 11.73 15.62
CA VAL A 2 -23.69 11.52 15.11
C VAL A 2 -23.82 10.51 13.97
N SER A 3 -23.55 10.94 12.73
CA SER A 3 -23.53 10.05 11.58
C SER A 3 -22.37 9.07 11.75
N THR A 4 -22.71 7.83 12.09
CA THR A 4 -21.78 6.70 12.14
C THR A 4 -21.50 6.25 10.71
N HIS A 5 -20.53 6.86 10.05
CA HIS A 5 -19.83 6.23 8.95
C HIS A 5 -18.45 5.89 9.49
N SER A 6 -18.27 4.63 9.90
CA SER A 6 -16.98 4.15 10.38
C SER A 6 -15.93 4.44 9.29
N PRO A 7 -14.74 4.96 9.63
CA PRO A 7 -13.62 5.07 8.70
C PRO A 7 -13.36 3.76 7.95
N ASP A 8 -13.61 2.62 8.60
CA ASP A 8 -13.51 1.29 8.00
C ASP A 8 -14.57 1.07 6.91
N ALA A 9 -15.81 1.53 7.11
CA ALA A 9 -16.87 1.44 6.11
C ALA A 9 -16.59 2.32 4.89
N LEU A 10 -15.98 3.49 5.08
CA LEU A 10 -15.52 4.37 3.99
C LEU A 10 -14.32 3.80 3.24
N LYS A 11 -13.38 3.17 3.95
CA LYS A 11 -12.24 2.46 3.36
C LYS A 11 -12.71 1.24 2.56
N THR A 12 -13.55 0.38 3.13
CA THR A 12 -14.15 -0.77 2.44
C THR A 12 -15.03 -0.35 1.26
N ALA A 13 -15.80 0.74 1.37
CA ALA A 13 -16.64 1.24 0.27
C ALA A 13 -15.84 1.77 -0.92
N ARG A 14 -14.64 2.34 -0.70
CA ARG A 14 -13.73 2.75 -1.79
C ARG A 14 -13.23 1.55 -2.58
N PHE A 15 -12.83 0.48 -1.88
CA PHE A 15 -12.36 -0.75 -2.52
C PHE A 15 -13.48 -1.63 -3.12
N ALA A 16 -14.73 -1.45 -2.69
CA ALA A 16 -15.88 -2.24 -3.16
C ALA A 16 -16.48 -1.73 -4.50
N ALA A 17 -16.11 -0.56 -4.99
CA ALA A 17 -16.71 0.04 -6.18
C ALA A 17 -16.17 -0.49 -7.52
N THR A 18 -15.14 -1.35 -7.51
CA THR A 18 -14.42 -1.84 -8.71
C THR A 18 -14.77 -3.27 -9.15
N THR A 19 -15.72 -3.95 -8.51
CA THR A 19 -15.89 -5.41 -8.62
C THR A 19 -16.97 -5.90 -9.61
N ASN A 20 -17.32 -5.12 -10.63
CA ASN A 20 -18.36 -5.56 -11.57
C ASN A 20 -17.78 -5.79 -12.96
N ASN A 21 -17.46 -7.03 -13.32
CA ASN A 21 -17.37 -7.51 -14.72
C ASN A 21 -17.21 -9.05 -14.78
N ASP A 22 -17.82 -9.64 -15.81
CA ASP A 22 -17.74 -11.06 -16.16
C ASP A 22 -16.50 -11.28 -17.05
N TYR A 23 -15.34 -11.57 -16.44
CA TYR A 23 -14.06 -11.61 -17.15
C TYR A 23 -13.78 -12.88 -17.97
N SER A 24 -14.72 -13.82 -18.08
CA SER A 24 -14.47 -15.12 -18.73
C SER A 24 -13.25 -15.89 -18.16
N LEU A 25 -12.91 -15.66 -16.88
CA LEU A 25 -11.79 -16.30 -16.17
C LEU A 25 -12.31 -17.26 -15.11
N ASP A 26 -11.65 -18.41 -14.99
CA ASP A 26 -11.86 -19.29 -13.85
C ASP A 26 -11.17 -18.75 -12.58
N ASP A 27 -11.55 -19.30 -11.42
CA ASP A 27 -11.04 -18.84 -10.14
C ASP A 27 -9.55 -19.14 -9.95
N SER A 28 -8.97 -20.11 -10.69
CA SER A 28 -7.54 -20.37 -10.68
C SER A 28 -6.77 -19.23 -11.35
N ALA A 29 -7.24 -18.75 -12.50
CA ALA A 29 -6.64 -17.61 -13.21
C ALA A 29 -6.77 -16.32 -12.39
N LYS A 30 -7.94 -16.06 -11.80
CA LYS A 30 -8.15 -14.93 -10.88
C LYS A 30 -7.21 -15.02 -9.67
N SER A 31 -7.09 -16.19 -9.05
CA SER A 31 -6.24 -16.40 -7.87
C SER A 31 -4.76 -16.13 -8.18
N GLN A 32 -4.28 -16.56 -9.35
CA GLN A 32 -2.91 -16.26 -9.79
C GLN A 32 -2.67 -14.75 -9.89
N LEU A 33 -3.56 -14.00 -10.55
CA LEU A 33 -3.43 -12.54 -10.68
C LEU A 33 -3.57 -11.80 -9.34
N ILE A 34 -4.53 -12.21 -8.50
CA ILE A 34 -4.68 -11.68 -7.14
C ILE A 34 -3.40 -11.88 -6.32
N SER A 35 -2.75 -13.05 -6.44
CA SER A 35 -1.55 -13.34 -5.66
C SER A 35 -0.39 -12.38 -5.96
N ILE A 36 -0.29 -11.89 -7.19
CA ILE A 36 0.69 -10.87 -7.60
C ILE A 36 0.41 -9.54 -6.89
N ASN A 37 -0.85 -9.09 -6.90
CA ASN A 37 -1.24 -7.84 -6.25
C ASN A 37 -1.15 -7.92 -4.71
N VAL A 38 -1.51 -9.06 -4.11
CA VAL A 38 -1.33 -9.30 -2.68
C VAL A 38 0.16 -9.26 -2.31
N ALA A 39 1.02 -9.88 -3.13
CA ALA A 39 2.47 -9.80 -2.93
C ALA A 39 2.97 -8.34 -3.01
N CYS A 40 2.47 -7.56 -3.98
CA CYS A 40 2.79 -6.14 -4.12
C CYS A 40 2.44 -5.35 -2.85
N VAL A 41 1.20 -5.49 -2.34
CA VAL A 41 0.74 -4.80 -1.12
C VAL A 41 1.58 -5.20 0.10
N ASN A 42 1.93 -6.47 0.25
CA ASN A 42 2.77 -6.92 1.35
C ASN A 42 4.20 -6.33 1.29
N GLN A 43 4.74 -6.15 0.09
CA GLN A 43 6.06 -5.51 -0.09
C GLN A 43 5.99 -3.99 0.15
N ILE A 44 4.87 -3.35 -0.18
CA ILE A 44 4.58 -1.96 0.21
C ILE A 44 4.56 -1.82 1.74
N GLU A 45 3.83 -2.70 2.45
CA GLU A 45 3.81 -2.71 3.92
C GLU A 45 5.23 -2.86 4.50
N THR A 46 6.01 -3.80 3.94
CA THR A 46 7.40 -4.05 4.37
C THR A 46 8.30 -2.83 4.16
N ALA A 47 8.21 -2.17 3.00
CA ALA A 47 8.98 -0.96 2.71
C ALA A 47 8.58 0.20 3.63
N ALA A 48 7.29 0.34 3.95
CA ALA A 48 6.81 1.32 4.91
C ALA A 48 7.34 1.04 6.33
N GLY A 49 7.29 -0.22 6.76
CA GLY A 49 7.86 -0.67 8.04
C GLY A 49 9.34 -0.35 8.14
N THR A 50 10.11 -0.61 7.09
CA THR A 50 11.54 -0.28 7.02
C THR A 50 11.80 1.23 7.17
N CYS A 51 10.97 2.07 6.54
CA CYS A 51 11.04 3.52 6.72
C CYS A 51 10.76 3.92 8.17
N ILE A 52 9.71 3.37 8.77
CA ILE A 52 9.31 3.66 10.15
C ILE A 52 10.40 3.21 11.14
N ASP A 53 10.99 2.03 10.95
CA ASP A 53 12.08 1.52 11.76
C ASP A 53 13.33 2.40 11.65
N THR A 54 13.69 2.82 10.44
CA THR A 54 14.81 3.76 10.22
C THR A 54 14.62 5.06 11.00
N ILE A 55 13.38 5.56 11.06
CA ILE A 55 13.06 6.78 11.82
C ILE A 55 13.08 6.50 13.33
N ARG A 56 12.60 5.33 13.75
CA ARG A 56 12.62 4.86 15.14
C ARG A 56 14.03 4.72 15.68
N ASP A 57 15.01 4.38 14.86
CA ASP A 57 16.43 4.29 15.24
C ASP A 57 17.05 5.63 15.64
N LEU A 58 16.42 6.76 15.29
CA LEU A 58 16.81 8.08 15.79
C LEU A 58 16.53 8.23 17.30
N LYS A 59 15.68 7.38 17.87
CA LYS A 59 15.33 7.42 19.29
C LYS A 59 16.56 7.15 20.16
N GLY A 60 16.89 8.12 21.02
CA GLY A 60 18.07 8.06 21.88
C GLY A 60 19.31 8.73 21.30
N THR A 61 19.25 9.21 20.05
CA THR A 61 20.24 10.14 19.51
C THR A 61 19.93 11.58 19.96
N GLN A 62 20.93 12.47 19.94
CA GLN A 62 20.72 13.89 20.26
C GLN A 62 19.76 14.51 19.23
N PRO A 63 18.60 15.07 19.65
CA PRO A 63 17.66 15.70 18.73
C PRO A 63 18.32 16.85 17.97
N ASN A 64 18.24 16.78 16.64
CA ASN A 64 18.74 17.81 15.74
C ASN A 64 17.83 17.88 14.51
N ARG A 65 17.25 19.06 14.28
CA ARG A 65 16.23 19.28 13.24
C ARG A 65 16.74 18.93 11.84
N ASP A 66 17.94 19.36 11.50
CA ASP A 66 18.48 19.19 10.15
C ASP A 66 18.89 17.72 9.92
N ASN A 67 19.58 17.12 10.87
CA ASN A 67 20.04 15.73 10.77
C ASN A 67 18.85 14.75 10.76
N TRP A 68 17.91 14.91 11.67
CA TRP A 68 16.72 14.05 11.72
C TRP A 68 15.80 14.30 10.52
N GLY A 69 15.60 15.56 10.13
CA GLY A 69 14.81 15.92 8.96
C GLY A 69 15.37 15.29 7.68
N ASN A 70 16.69 15.31 7.50
CA ASN A 70 17.35 14.66 6.36
C ASN A 70 17.23 13.13 6.40
N ALA A 71 17.41 12.51 7.57
CA ALA A 71 17.27 11.06 7.74
C ALA A 71 15.83 10.60 7.44
N ILE A 72 14.83 11.28 8.00
CA ILE A 72 13.42 11.00 7.76
C ILE A 72 13.07 11.18 6.27
N LYS A 73 13.52 12.27 5.65
CA LYS A 73 13.31 12.52 4.22
C LYS A 73 13.94 11.43 3.36
N SER A 74 15.15 10.98 3.70
CA SER A 74 15.83 9.91 2.97
C SER A 74 15.08 8.59 3.11
N ALA A 75 14.65 8.21 4.32
CA ALA A 75 13.88 7.00 4.56
C ALA A 75 12.55 7.01 3.77
N TYR A 76 11.85 8.14 3.77
CA TYR A 76 10.63 8.33 3.00
C TYR A 76 10.84 8.18 1.49
N LEU A 77 11.88 8.81 0.93
CA LEU A 77 12.19 8.71 -0.50
C LEU A 77 12.57 7.27 -0.91
N THR A 78 13.30 6.54 -0.06
CA THR A 78 13.59 5.12 -0.26
C THR A 78 12.32 4.28 -0.28
N ALA A 79 11.39 4.49 0.67
CA ALA A 79 10.11 3.78 0.67
C ALA A 79 9.27 4.10 -0.57
N LYS A 80 9.16 5.38 -0.95
CA LYS A 80 8.46 5.81 -2.18
C LYS A 80 9.03 5.15 -3.43
N HIS A 81 10.35 5.09 -3.55
CA HIS A 81 11.00 4.41 -4.67
C HIS A 81 10.70 2.90 -4.66
N SER A 82 10.75 2.27 -3.47
CA SER A 82 10.38 0.86 -3.32
C SER A 82 8.94 0.61 -3.75
N PHE A 83 7.97 1.42 -3.32
CA PHE A 83 6.56 1.28 -3.72
C PHE A 83 6.41 1.28 -5.24
N SER A 84 7.07 2.23 -5.91
CA SER A 84 7.03 2.32 -7.38
C SER A 84 7.62 1.06 -8.02
N SER A 85 8.78 0.60 -7.53
CA SER A 85 9.42 -0.61 -8.04
C SER A 85 8.60 -1.88 -7.82
N GLN A 86 7.82 -1.98 -6.73
CA GLN A 86 6.95 -3.13 -6.50
C GLN A 86 5.73 -3.15 -7.43
N ILE A 87 5.20 -1.97 -7.77
CA ILE A 87 4.13 -1.85 -8.79
C ILE A 87 4.67 -2.28 -10.15
N ASP A 88 5.82 -1.75 -10.57
CA ASP A 88 6.45 -2.11 -11.85
C ASP A 88 6.68 -3.62 -11.94
N LYS A 89 7.23 -4.22 -10.87
CA LYS A 89 7.45 -5.66 -10.79
C LYS A 89 6.16 -6.46 -10.87
N ALA A 90 5.09 -6.02 -10.19
CA ALA A 90 3.78 -6.68 -10.25
C ALA A 90 3.20 -6.64 -11.66
N MET A 91 3.33 -5.52 -12.37
CA MET A 91 2.90 -5.40 -13.77
C MET A 91 3.70 -6.32 -14.69
N ASP A 92 5.02 -6.38 -14.55
CA ASP A 92 5.88 -7.28 -15.33
C ASP A 92 5.56 -8.77 -15.09
N GLU A 93 5.22 -9.13 -13.86
CA GLU A 93 4.80 -10.49 -13.51
C GLU A 93 3.41 -10.80 -14.07
N ALA A 94 2.48 -9.86 -14.00
CA ALA A 94 1.13 -10.03 -14.51
C ALA A 94 1.11 -10.19 -16.04
N ILE A 95 1.89 -9.38 -16.77
CA ILE A 95 2.02 -9.51 -18.24
C ILE A 95 2.45 -10.93 -18.63
N LYS A 96 3.44 -11.50 -17.93
CA LYS A 96 3.92 -12.87 -18.20
C LYS A 96 2.85 -13.93 -17.95
N VAL A 97 2.03 -13.74 -16.90
CA VAL A 97 0.93 -14.66 -16.58
C VAL A 97 -0.18 -14.56 -17.62
N ILE A 98 -0.56 -13.33 -18.00
CA ILE A 98 -1.61 -13.06 -19.00
C ILE A 98 -1.20 -13.61 -20.36
N ASP A 99 0.03 -13.36 -20.82
CA ASP A 99 0.54 -13.87 -22.10
C ASP A 99 0.54 -15.41 -22.18
N ALA A 100 0.60 -16.09 -21.03
CA ALA A 100 0.55 -17.54 -20.95
C ALA A 100 -0.89 -18.11 -21.01
N PHE A 101 -1.93 -17.29 -20.84
CA PHE A 101 -3.30 -17.73 -20.98
C PHE A 101 -3.71 -17.94 -22.45
N PRO A 102 -4.70 -18.82 -22.72
CA PRO A 102 -5.31 -18.94 -24.04
C PRO A 102 -5.77 -17.57 -24.58
N PRO A 103 -5.63 -17.29 -25.90
CA PRO A 103 -5.99 -16.00 -26.48
C PRO A 103 -7.40 -15.51 -26.14
N ALA A 104 -8.36 -16.43 -25.99
CA ALA A 104 -9.74 -16.12 -25.62
C ALA A 104 -9.92 -15.60 -24.18
N GLN A 105 -8.90 -15.73 -23.31
CA GLN A 105 -8.92 -15.32 -21.90
C GLN A 105 -8.01 -14.12 -21.61
N GLN A 106 -7.14 -13.73 -22.54
CA GLN A 106 -6.12 -12.70 -22.30
C GLN A 106 -6.73 -11.32 -22.01
N ASP A 107 -7.74 -10.91 -22.79
CA ASP A 107 -8.42 -9.62 -22.59
C ASP A 107 -9.11 -9.55 -21.21
N GLY A 108 -9.84 -10.62 -20.85
CA GLY A 108 -10.49 -10.71 -19.54
C GLY A 108 -9.49 -10.72 -18.38
N ALA A 109 -8.34 -11.38 -18.55
CA ALA A 109 -7.24 -11.38 -17.59
C ALA A 109 -6.61 -10.00 -17.41
N ALA A 110 -6.42 -9.26 -18.50
CA ALA A 110 -5.91 -7.90 -18.46
C ALA A 110 -6.88 -6.95 -17.75
N ASP A 111 -8.19 -7.02 -18.06
CA ASP A 111 -9.19 -6.18 -17.41
C ASP A 111 -9.31 -6.50 -15.91
N PHE A 112 -9.29 -7.79 -15.54
CA PHE A 112 -9.29 -8.22 -14.14
C PHE A 112 -8.04 -7.73 -13.39
N MET A 113 -6.87 -7.80 -14.04
CA MET A 113 -5.62 -7.32 -13.47
C MET A 113 -5.65 -5.80 -13.24
N CYS A 114 -6.14 -5.02 -14.21
CA CYS A 114 -6.30 -3.57 -14.06
C CYS A 114 -7.18 -3.21 -12.85
N ASN A 115 -8.36 -3.84 -12.74
CA ASN A 115 -9.29 -3.55 -11.65
C ASN A 115 -8.76 -3.98 -10.27
N SER A 116 -7.96 -5.04 -10.20
CA SER A 116 -7.29 -5.42 -8.96
C SER A 116 -6.06 -4.55 -8.66
N MET A 117 -5.39 -3.99 -9.67
CA MET A 117 -4.29 -3.04 -9.48
C MET A 117 -4.78 -1.68 -8.96
N ASP A 118 -6.02 -1.27 -9.27
CA ASP A 118 -6.63 -0.06 -8.69
C ASP A 118 -6.67 -0.13 -7.15
N ILE A 119 -6.89 -1.34 -6.58
CA ILE A 119 -6.84 -1.55 -5.13
C ILE A 119 -5.42 -1.33 -4.57
N VAL A 120 -4.39 -1.74 -5.31
CA VAL A 120 -2.99 -1.51 -4.93
C VAL A 120 -2.67 -0.01 -4.99
N ALA A 121 -3.11 0.68 -6.04
CA ALA A 121 -2.94 2.12 -6.20
C ALA A 121 -3.59 2.90 -5.04
N ASP A 122 -4.83 2.55 -4.68
CA ASP A 122 -5.54 3.14 -3.53
C ASP A 122 -4.82 2.90 -2.20
N ALA A 123 -4.14 1.76 -2.04
CA ALA A 123 -3.33 1.48 -0.86
C ALA A 123 -2.08 2.38 -0.81
N VAL A 124 -1.41 2.57 -1.95
CA VAL A 124 -0.25 3.49 -2.08
C VAL A 124 -0.66 4.94 -1.81
N ASP A 125 -1.77 5.39 -2.39
CA ASP A 125 -2.28 6.75 -2.23
C ASP A 125 -2.71 7.07 -0.79
N GLN A 126 -2.97 6.05 0.02
CA GLN A 126 -3.22 6.21 1.46
C GLN A 126 -1.95 6.10 2.30
N ALA A 127 -1.09 5.11 2.04
CA ALA A 127 0.11 4.87 2.86
C ALA A 127 1.18 5.96 2.67
N LEU A 128 1.37 6.44 1.44
CA LEU A 128 2.47 7.33 1.10
C LEU A 128 2.32 8.74 1.72
N PRO A 129 1.12 9.37 1.75
CA PRO A 129 0.92 10.62 2.48
C PRO A 129 1.14 10.48 3.99
N GLU A 130 0.71 9.37 4.60
CA GLU A 130 0.90 9.13 6.03
C GLU A 130 2.39 9.01 6.38
N LEU A 131 3.18 8.29 5.59
CA LEU A 131 4.64 8.27 5.75
C LEU A 131 5.27 9.66 5.56
N GLY A 132 4.83 10.41 4.55
CA GLY A 132 5.31 11.77 4.29
C GLY A 132 5.01 12.76 5.43
N SER A 133 3.94 12.52 6.18
CA SER A 133 3.56 13.35 7.33
C SER A 133 4.58 13.31 8.47
N ILE A 134 5.39 12.25 8.56
CA ILE A 134 6.41 12.09 9.61
C ILE A 134 7.46 13.21 9.53
N GLY A 135 8.01 13.43 8.34
CA GLY A 135 9.03 14.47 8.11
C GLY A 135 8.49 15.89 8.04
N GLY A 136 7.17 16.04 7.88
CA GLY A 136 6.50 17.33 7.86
C GLY A 136 5.81 17.64 9.20
N ARG A 137 4.60 17.09 9.37
CA ARG A 137 3.71 17.39 10.49
C ARG A 137 4.24 16.91 11.84
N TYR A 138 4.90 15.76 11.88
CA TYR A 138 5.29 15.12 13.15
C TYR A 138 6.74 15.36 13.56
N LEU A 139 7.56 16.03 12.74
CA LEU A 139 8.97 16.26 13.05
C LEU A 139 9.16 16.98 14.39
N GLU A 140 8.39 18.03 14.67
CA GLU A 140 8.47 18.78 15.93
C GLU A 140 8.09 17.93 17.14
N ASP A 141 7.08 17.06 17.00
CA ASP A 141 6.69 16.12 18.05
C ASP A 141 7.82 15.11 18.32
N LEU A 142 8.46 14.59 17.27
CA LEU A 142 9.61 13.68 17.40
C LEU A 142 10.80 14.36 18.09
N LEU A 143 11.14 15.58 17.68
CA LEU A 143 12.21 16.37 18.30
C LEU A 143 11.93 16.66 19.79
N ALA A 144 10.66 16.80 20.17
CA ALA A 144 10.22 16.93 21.56
C ALA A 144 10.12 15.59 22.32
N GLY A 145 10.53 14.47 21.70
CA GLY A 145 10.50 13.13 22.30
C GLY A 145 9.11 12.47 22.31
N LYS A 146 8.14 12.98 21.57
CA LYS A 146 6.79 12.41 21.45
C LYS A 146 6.72 11.45 20.26
N TRP A 147 6.96 10.18 20.54
CA TRP A 147 7.05 9.12 19.51
C TRP A 147 5.72 8.44 19.17
N ASN A 148 4.64 8.73 19.90
CA ASN A 148 3.32 8.10 19.70
C ASN A 148 2.73 8.36 18.30
N LYS A 149 3.10 9.45 17.64
CA LYS A 149 2.69 9.74 16.26
C LYS A 149 3.25 8.73 15.25
N LEU A 150 4.48 8.27 15.46
CA LEU A 150 5.10 7.26 14.61
C LEU A 150 4.35 5.92 14.68
N THR A 151 3.93 5.50 15.88
CA THR A 151 3.08 4.32 16.08
C THR A 151 1.70 4.48 15.44
N GLY A 152 1.14 5.70 15.44
CA GLY A 152 -0.11 6.00 14.73
C GLY A 152 0.00 5.75 13.23
N VAL A 153 1.03 6.31 12.60
CA VAL A 153 1.31 6.11 11.16
C VAL A 153 1.54 4.64 10.83
N GLU A 154 2.29 3.91 11.64
CA GLU A 154 2.50 2.47 11.48
C GLU A 154 1.18 1.67 11.45
N ASN A 155 0.31 1.94 12.42
CA ASN A 155 -1.00 1.28 12.50
C ASN A 155 -1.89 1.63 11.31
N GLU A 156 -1.87 2.88 10.83
CA GLU A 156 -2.66 3.32 9.70
C GLU A 156 -2.20 2.71 8.38
N VAL A 157 -0.89 2.65 8.13
CA VAL A 157 -0.32 1.98 6.96
C VAL A 157 -0.66 0.49 6.99
N LYS A 158 -0.46 -0.17 8.13
CA LYS A 158 -0.78 -1.60 8.30
C LYS A 158 -2.27 -1.88 8.06
N ALA A 159 -3.15 -1.07 8.64
CA ALA A 159 -4.60 -1.21 8.45
C ALA A 159 -5.00 -1.03 6.97
N THR A 160 -4.36 -0.09 6.27
CA THR A 160 -4.58 0.14 4.84
C THR A 160 -4.16 -1.07 4.01
N CYS A 161 -2.97 -1.63 4.28
CA CYS A 161 -2.47 -2.81 3.56
C CYS A 161 -3.35 -4.04 3.82
N VAL A 162 -3.76 -4.27 5.08
CA VAL A 162 -4.71 -5.34 5.44
C VAL A 162 -6.05 -5.18 4.71
N ALA A 163 -6.59 -3.96 4.64
CA ALA A 163 -7.83 -3.69 3.93
C ALA A 163 -7.72 -3.99 2.43
N ALA A 164 -6.60 -3.59 1.80
CA ALA A 164 -6.33 -3.88 0.40
C ALA A 164 -6.20 -5.38 0.12
N VAL A 165 -5.46 -6.12 0.95
CA VAL A 165 -5.37 -7.60 0.83
C VAL A 165 -6.74 -8.26 0.98
N ASN A 166 -7.55 -7.82 1.94
CA ASN A 166 -8.91 -8.36 2.11
C ASN A 166 -9.80 -8.05 0.89
N ALA A 167 -9.71 -6.84 0.33
CA ALA A 167 -10.46 -6.47 -0.86
C ALA A 167 -10.04 -7.32 -2.07
N LEU A 168 -8.73 -7.48 -2.32
CA LEU A 168 -8.19 -8.34 -3.37
C LEU A 168 -8.71 -9.78 -3.24
N ASN A 169 -8.63 -10.36 -2.05
CA ASN A 169 -9.10 -11.73 -1.81
C ASN A 169 -10.62 -11.88 -1.93
N SER A 170 -11.40 -10.80 -1.80
CA SER A 170 -12.85 -10.83 -2.00
C SER A 170 -13.28 -10.81 -3.47
N MET A 171 -12.33 -10.69 -4.40
CA MET A 171 -12.58 -10.76 -5.85
C MET A 171 -12.63 -12.19 -6.41
N LEU A 172 -12.41 -13.21 -5.55
CA LEU A 172 -12.63 -14.63 -5.84
C LEU A 172 -14.10 -14.99 -5.58
#